data_AF-A0A0G1LEP3-F1
#
_entry.id   AF-A0A0G1LEP3-F1
#
_cell.length_a   1.000
_cell.length_b   1.000
_cell.length_c   1.000
_cell.angle_alpha   90.00
_cell.angle_beta   90.00
_cell.angle_gamma   90.00
#
_symmetry.space_group_name_H-M   'P 1'
#
loop_
_entity.id
_entity.type
_entity.pdbx_description
1 polymer ?
#
loop_
_entity_poly.entity_id
_entity_poly.type
_entity_poly.pdbx_seq_one_letter_code
_entity_poly.pdbx_strand_id
1 'polypeptide(L)'
;MTRRIIQDVVFPSKRTTKEEVKQSSPEPVLPARPPNERGQATHDFAAQAGDFLPRLVKKQEGGELNSSAWIKNTNNTSSKSPRMVLWVVATVVFVGMLGVVLSTFFSGATVKIVPLNKTVSLAIDFTARENAADLPAETEASTGKGIVSYQKIPLPLEEKSEDIPTTVEKKITRKASGKIKIFNEYSTVSQRLIKNTRFESASGKIYRIDNSIVVPGMSTLGGKSIPGSIEVTVYGDAPGEEYNSSATDFTIPGFKGDPRYAKFYARSQTPLEGGFSGTIKVPSPEDQKSAVLR
;
A
#
# COMPACT_ATOMS: atom_id res chain seq x y z
N MET A 1 -42.07 -18.71 -23.26
CA MET A 1 -42.13 -17.71 -22.18
C MET A 1 -40.71 -17.26 -21.86
N THR A 2 -40.35 -16.05 -22.28
CA THR A 2 -38.98 -15.53 -22.23
C THR A 2 -38.74 -14.93 -20.85
N ARG A 3 -37.89 -15.56 -20.02
CA ARG A 3 -37.52 -15.04 -18.69
C ARG A 3 -36.62 -13.81 -18.87
N ARG A 4 -37.09 -12.62 -18.48
CA ARG A 4 -36.26 -11.41 -18.38
C ARG A 4 -35.49 -11.49 -17.06
N ILE A 5 -34.19 -11.80 -17.15
CA ILE A 5 -33.26 -11.74 -16.02
C ILE A 5 -32.91 -10.26 -15.81
N ILE A 6 -33.28 -9.70 -14.66
CA ILE A 6 -32.81 -8.38 -14.24
C ILE A 6 -31.48 -8.62 -13.51
N GLN A 7 -30.36 -8.38 -14.20
CA GLN A 7 -29.05 -8.29 -13.56
C GLN A 7 -28.96 -6.94 -12.86
N ASP A 8 -29.10 -6.93 -11.53
CA ASP A 8 -28.69 -5.77 -10.74
C ASP A 8 -27.17 -5.79 -10.65
N VAL A 9 -26.51 -5.01 -11.51
CA VAL A 9 -25.09 -4.70 -11.36
C VAL A 9 -24.99 -3.68 -10.23
N VAL A 10 -24.60 -4.13 -9.05
CA VAL A 10 -24.25 -3.23 -7.94
C VAL A 10 -22.99 -2.46 -8.37
N PHE A 11 -23.19 -1.21 -8.78
CA PHE A 11 -22.06 -0.31 -9.00
C PHE A 11 -21.29 -0.17 -7.69
N PRO A 12 -19.95 -0.30 -7.70
CA PRO A 12 -19.17 0.00 -6.51
C PRO A 12 -19.50 1.43 -6.08
N SER A 13 -19.98 1.56 -4.84
CA SER A 13 -20.17 2.84 -4.19
C SER A 13 -18.95 3.70 -4.49
N LYS A 14 -19.15 4.80 -5.21
CA LYS A 14 -18.11 5.82 -5.39
C LYS A 14 -17.53 6.06 -4.00
N ARG A 15 -16.25 5.77 -3.83
CA ARG A 15 -15.50 6.36 -2.72
C ARG A 15 -15.81 7.84 -2.80
N THR A 16 -16.44 8.37 -1.76
CA THR A 16 -16.42 9.80 -1.50
C THR A 16 -14.95 10.17 -1.42
N THR A 17 -14.39 10.62 -2.53
CA THR A 17 -13.27 11.55 -2.49
C THR A 17 -13.81 12.70 -1.68
N LYS A 18 -13.40 12.78 -0.40
CA LYS A 18 -13.47 14.05 0.30
C LYS A 18 -12.75 15.03 -0.61
N GLU A 19 -13.48 16.01 -1.13
CA GLU A 19 -12.86 17.26 -1.52
C GLU A 19 -12.08 17.70 -0.27
N GLU A 20 -10.77 17.52 -0.34
CA GLU A 20 -9.86 18.18 0.56
C GLU A 20 -9.99 19.67 0.25
N VAL A 21 -10.86 20.30 1.03
CA VAL A 21 -10.89 21.75 1.20
C VAL A 21 -9.43 22.16 1.39
N LYS A 22 -8.93 22.96 0.45
CA LYS A 22 -7.62 23.57 0.50
C LYS A 22 -7.63 24.58 1.65
N GLN A 23 -7.53 24.08 2.86
CA GLN A 23 -7.37 24.87 4.06
C GLN A 23 -5.89 25.19 4.15
N SER A 24 -5.58 26.45 3.86
CA SER A 24 -4.28 27.07 4.04
C SER A 24 -3.76 26.81 5.46
N SER A 25 -2.81 25.88 5.60
CA SER A 25 -2.00 25.78 6.80
C SER A 25 -1.09 27.02 6.89
N PRO A 26 -1.01 27.67 8.06
CA PRO A 26 -0.19 28.85 8.26
C PRO A 26 1.30 28.52 8.17
N GLU A 27 2.03 29.49 7.63
CA GLU A 27 3.47 29.51 7.40
C GLU A 27 4.27 29.16 8.68
N PRO A 28 5.30 28.29 8.61
CA PRO A 28 6.11 27.96 9.77
C PRO A 28 6.98 29.17 10.16
N VAL A 29 6.68 29.76 11.31
CA VAL A 29 7.50 30.80 11.95
C VAL A 29 8.85 30.18 12.33
N LEU A 30 9.91 30.64 11.66
CA LEU A 30 11.29 30.30 11.97
C LEU A 30 11.62 30.70 13.42
N PRO A 31 12.19 29.82 14.26
CA PRO A 31 12.68 30.23 15.57
C PRO A 31 13.88 31.19 15.42
N ALA A 32 13.82 32.27 16.19
CA ALA A 32 14.83 33.32 16.21
C ALA A 32 16.23 32.79 16.54
N ARG A 33 17.21 33.25 15.77
CA ARG A 33 18.65 33.02 15.99
C ARG A 33 19.06 33.61 17.35
N PRO A 34 19.72 32.88 18.25
CA PRO A 34 20.27 33.50 19.45
C PRO A 34 21.43 34.44 19.07
N PRO A 35 21.55 35.62 19.71
CA PRO A 35 22.65 36.54 19.47
C PRO A 35 23.98 35.99 19.98
N ASN A 36 24.98 36.19 19.15
CA ASN A 36 26.39 35.93 19.29
C ASN A 36 27.02 36.76 20.42
N GLU A 37 27.51 36.08 21.46
CA GLU A 37 28.46 36.67 22.41
C GLU A 37 29.90 36.34 21.99
N ARG A 38 30.59 37.37 21.51
CA ARG A 38 32.05 37.47 21.52
C ARG A 38 32.43 38.35 22.71
N GLY A 39 33.41 37.94 23.50
CA GLY A 39 34.09 38.80 24.48
C GLY A 39 34.66 38.00 25.64
N GLN A 40 35.91 37.53 25.52
CA GLN A 40 37.07 38.01 26.31
C GLN A 40 37.04 37.48 27.76
N ALA A 41 37.93 36.58 28.20
CA ALA A 41 39.40 36.62 28.31
C ALA A 41 39.75 36.37 29.80
N THR A 42 41.03 36.16 30.08
CA THR A 42 41.67 35.87 31.39
C THR A 42 41.75 34.37 31.74
N HIS A 43 42.82 33.80 32.27
CA HIS A 43 44.23 34.18 32.40
C HIS A 43 44.96 32.90 32.90
N ASP A 44 46.23 32.75 32.51
CA ASP A 44 47.35 32.22 33.31
C ASP A 44 47.57 30.71 33.60
N PHE A 45 48.89 30.47 33.71
CA PHE A 45 49.65 29.41 34.39
C PHE A 45 50.12 28.18 33.61
N ALA A 46 51.32 28.34 33.07
CA ALA A 46 52.32 27.29 32.93
C ALA A 46 53.06 27.01 34.26
N ALA A 47 53.67 25.81 34.31
CA ALA A 47 54.88 25.41 35.05
C ALA A 47 54.72 24.61 36.36
N GLN A 48 55.19 23.34 36.32
CA GLN A 48 56.46 22.88 36.92
C GLN A 48 56.41 21.62 37.83
N ALA A 49 57.14 20.59 37.35
CA ALA A 49 58.08 19.65 38.04
C ALA A 49 57.65 18.57 39.05
N GLY A 50 58.47 17.50 39.03
CA GLY A 50 58.70 16.52 40.10
C GLY A 50 58.60 15.06 39.61
N ASP A 51 59.64 14.49 38.99
CA ASP A 51 60.73 13.70 39.62
C ASP A 51 60.26 12.52 40.49
N PHE A 52 60.65 11.29 40.13
CA PHE A 52 61.64 10.44 40.84
C PHE A 52 61.54 8.95 40.41
N LEU A 53 62.70 8.44 39.96
CA LEU A 53 63.11 7.05 39.67
C LEU A 53 63.20 6.19 40.97
N PRO A 54 63.43 4.83 40.96
CA PRO A 54 64.42 4.14 40.11
C PRO A 54 64.23 2.66 39.68
N ARG A 55 64.81 2.39 38.49
CA ARG A 55 65.79 1.35 38.11
C ARG A 55 66.07 0.18 39.09
N LEU A 56 65.90 -1.05 38.61
CA LEU A 56 66.80 -2.17 38.92
C LEU A 56 67.14 -2.96 37.64
N VAL A 57 68.42 -3.29 37.52
CA VAL A 57 69.13 -3.89 36.40
C VAL A 57 69.78 -5.18 36.90
N LYS A 58 70.09 -6.09 35.95
CA LYS A 58 71.09 -7.19 36.02
C LYS A 58 70.58 -8.48 36.69
N LYS A 59 71.04 -9.69 36.36
CA LYS A 59 72.29 -10.14 35.72
C LYS A 59 72.22 -11.63 35.36
N GLN A 60 72.77 -11.95 34.19
CA GLN A 60 73.57 -13.12 33.77
C GLN A 60 73.24 -14.56 34.20
N GLU A 61 73.20 -15.37 33.14
CA GLU A 61 73.70 -16.74 33.03
C GLU A 61 75.19 -16.86 33.44
N GLY A 62 75.50 -17.86 34.27
CA GLY A 62 76.75 -18.65 34.21
C GLY A 62 76.32 -20.08 33.87
N GLY A 63 76.96 -20.81 32.96
CA GLY A 63 78.38 -21.19 33.02
C GLY A 63 78.53 -22.24 34.13
N GLU A 64 79.04 -23.45 33.95
CA GLU A 64 79.80 -24.08 32.88
C GLU A 64 79.71 -25.61 33.13
N LEU A 65 79.91 -26.38 32.07
CA LEU A 65 80.80 -27.53 31.97
C LEU A 65 81.05 -28.37 33.25
N ASN A 66 80.88 -29.69 33.18
CA ASN A 66 81.98 -30.54 32.73
C ASN A 66 81.76 -32.03 33.05
N SER A 67 82.19 -32.84 32.07
CA SER A 67 82.89 -34.13 32.19
C SER A 67 82.38 -35.14 33.23
N SER A 68 81.76 -36.23 32.82
CA SER A 68 82.44 -37.42 32.25
C SER A 68 83.57 -38.01 33.10
N ALA A 69 83.38 -39.29 33.38
CA ALA A 69 84.34 -40.26 33.92
C ALA A 69 84.60 -40.09 35.43
N TRP A 70 84.46 -41.13 36.25
CA TRP A 70 85.16 -42.39 36.09
C TRP A 70 84.49 -43.54 36.85
N ILE A 71 84.84 -44.73 36.37
CA ILE A 71 84.51 -46.07 36.80
C ILE A 71 84.86 -46.31 38.28
N LYS A 72 84.03 -47.07 39.01
CA LYS A 72 84.46 -48.35 39.62
C LYS A 72 83.32 -49.09 40.33
N ASN A 73 83.07 -50.26 39.75
CA ASN A 73 82.59 -51.49 40.34
C ASN A 73 83.13 -51.69 41.77
N THR A 74 82.26 -52.09 42.70
CA THR A 74 82.27 -53.38 43.41
C THR A 74 81.50 -53.26 44.73
N ASN A 75 80.38 -53.97 44.77
CA ASN A 75 80.07 -54.98 45.78
C ASN A 75 80.33 -54.65 47.25
N ASN A 76 79.19 -54.45 47.93
CA ASN A 76 78.68 -55.38 48.93
C ASN A 76 78.81 -54.98 50.40
N THR A 77 77.71 -55.30 51.09
CA THR A 77 77.53 -55.34 52.54
C THR A 77 77.47 -53.96 53.21
N SER A 78 76.66 -53.70 54.22
CA SER A 78 75.85 -54.57 55.06
C SER A 78 74.75 -53.73 55.72
N SER A 79 73.60 -54.38 55.89
CA SER A 79 72.64 -54.26 56.99
C SER A 79 72.65 -52.99 57.85
N LYS A 80 71.48 -52.34 57.96
CA LYS A 80 70.80 -52.15 59.26
C LYS A 80 69.33 -51.71 59.15
N SER A 81 68.50 -52.57 59.75
CA SER A 81 67.12 -52.42 60.24
C SER A 81 65.95 -52.33 59.22
N PRO A 82 65.01 -53.30 59.22
CA PRO A 82 63.87 -53.32 58.29
C PRO A 82 62.85 -52.20 58.54
N ARG A 83 62.93 -51.49 59.68
CA ARG A 83 62.00 -50.40 60.04
C ARG A 83 62.33 -49.07 59.34
N MET A 84 63.61 -48.78 59.09
CA MET A 84 64.02 -47.56 58.39
C MET A 84 63.74 -47.68 56.88
N VAL A 85 63.94 -48.87 56.31
CA VAL A 85 63.52 -49.19 54.93
C VAL A 85 62.01 -49.02 54.78
N LEU A 86 61.22 -49.48 55.76
CA LEU A 86 59.76 -49.28 55.78
C LEU A 86 59.35 -47.80 55.81
N TRP A 87 60.03 -46.95 56.60
CA TRP A 87 59.74 -45.51 56.63
C TRP A 87 60.15 -44.79 55.35
N VAL A 88 61.28 -45.16 54.74
CA VAL A 88 61.71 -44.61 53.45
C VAL A 88 60.73 -45.03 52.35
N VAL A 89 60.32 -46.31 52.30
CA VAL A 89 59.31 -46.79 51.34
C VAL A 89 57.97 -46.10 51.56
N ALA A 90 57.51 -45.93 52.81
CA ALA A 90 56.27 -45.22 53.10
C ALA A 90 56.33 -43.74 52.68
N THR A 91 57.47 -43.08 52.88
CA THR A 91 57.65 -41.67 52.47
C THR A 91 57.68 -41.54 50.95
N VAL A 92 58.35 -42.46 50.24
CA VAL A 92 58.38 -42.48 48.78
C VAL A 92 56.98 -42.75 48.20
N VAL A 93 56.21 -43.66 48.81
CA VAL A 93 54.81 -43.92 48.42
C VAL A 93 53.94 -42.71 48.71
N PHE A 94 54.11 -42.04 49.85
CA PHE A 94 53.36 -40.84 50.19
C PHE A 94 53.67 -39.67 49.26
N VAL A 95 54.95 -39.43 48.95
CA VAL A 95 55.36 -38.39 47.98
C VAL A 95 54.89 -38.73 46.57
N GLY A 96 54.93 -40.00 46.17
CA GLY A 96 54.37 -40.47 44.91
C GLY A 96 52.86 -40.25 44.83
N MET A 97 52.14 -40.61 45.89
CA MET A 97 50.69 -40.41 45.99
C MET A 97 50.33 -38.92 46.00
N LEU A 98 51.09 -38.10 46.73
CA LEU A 98 50.90 -36.65 46.76
C LEU A 98 51.19 -36.03 45.38
N GLY A 99 52.22 -36.50 44.68
CA GLY A 99 52.54 -36.07 43.31
C GLY A 99 51.44 -36.41 42.31
N VAL A 100 50.84 -37.60 42.43
CA VAL A 100 49.68 -38.00 41.61
C VAL A 100 48.48 -37.11 41.93
N VAL A 101 48.18 -36.85 43.21
CA VAL A 101 47.07 -35.98 43.61
C VAL A 101 47.30 -34.54 43.14
N LEU A 102 48.50 -33.99 43.28
CA LEU A 102 48.84 -32.64 42.78
C LEU A 102 48.79 -32.55 41.25
N SER A 103 49.12 -33.64 40.54
CA SER A 103 49.03 -33.69 39.08
C SER A 103 47.60 -33.57 38.58
N THR A 104 46.59 -34.07 39.32
CA THR A 104 45.19 -33.95 38.89
C THR A 104 44.67 -32.52 39.00
N PHE A 105 45.22 -31.70 39.91
CA PHE A 105 44.86 -30.28 40.02
C PHE A 105 45.40 -29.41 38.89
N PHE A 106 46.52 -29.79 38.27
CA PHE A 106 47.12 -29.02 37.16
C PHE A 106 46.61 -29.44 35.77
N SER A 107 45.69 -30.40 35.68
CA SER A 107 45.17 -30.93 34.40
C SER A 107 44.06 -30.08 33.75
N GLY A 108 43.96 -28.79 34.05
CA GLY A 108 42.90 -27.93 33.52
C GLY A 108 43.40 -26.56 33.07
N ALA A 109 43.58 -26.37 31.76
CA ALA A 109 43.76 -25.05 31.17
C ALA A 109 42.41 -24.57 30.61
N THR A 110 41.81 -23.54 31.21
CA THR A 110 40.55 -22.96 30.71
C THR A 110 40.88 -21.82 29.73
N VAL A 111 40.81 -22.10 28.43
CA VAL A 111 40.94 -21.08 27.38
C VAL A 111 39.58 -20.42 27.16
N LYS A 112 39.40 -19.19 27.64
CA LYS A 112 38.21 -18.39 27.35
C LYS A 112 38.37 -17.69 26.00
N ILE A 113 37.77 -18.25 24.96
CA ILE A 113 37.62 -17.60 23.66
C ILE A 113 36.38 -16.71 23.74
N VAL A 114 36.57 -15.40 23.78
CA VAL A 114 35.47 -14.43 23.64
C VAL A 114 35.45 -13.96 22.19
N PRO A 115 34.48 -14.41 21.37
CA PRO A 115 34.38 -13.98 19.99
C PRO A 115 33.98 -12.49 19.92
N LEU A 116 34.77 -11.70 19.19
CA LEU A 116 34.48 -10.30 18.95
C LEU A 116 33.45 -10.17 17.82
N ASN A 117 32.17 -10.06 18.15
CA ASN A 117 31.11 -9.95 17.15
C ASN A 117 30.98 -8.48 16.69
N LYS A 118 31.56 -8.14 15.54
CA LYS A 118 31.25 -6.88 14.83
C LYS A 118 30.03 -7.10 13.93
N THR A 119 28.91 -6.47 14.26
CA THR A 119 27.74 -6.39 13.37
C THR A 119 28.01 -5.39 12.27
N VAL A 120 28.30 -5.87 11.06
CA VAL A 120 28.35 -5.03 9.85
C VAL A 120 26.92 -4.83 9.36
N SER A 121 26.45 -3.58 9.37
CA SER A 121 25.15 -3.20 8.80
C SER A 121 25.27 -3.14 7.28
N LEU A 122 24.73 -4.14 6.59
CA LEU A 122 24.62 -4.17 5.14
C LEU A 122 23.43 -3.32 4.70
N ALA A 123 23.68 -2.10 4.23
CA ALA A 123 22.69 -1.28 3.54
C ALA A 123 22.57 -1.77 2.09
N ILE A 124 21.70 -2.75 1.86
CA ILE A 124 21.42 -3.32 0.53
C ILE A 124 20.00 -2.90 0.15
N ASP A 125 19.85 -2.25 -1.00
CA ASP A 125 18.55 -1.88 -1.54
C ASP A 125 18.00 -3.06 -2.35
N PHE A 126 16.95 -3.73 -1.85
CA PHE A 126 16.29 -4.80 -2.59
C PHE A 126 15.18 -4.24 -3.48
N THR A 127 15.18 -4.62 -4.76
CA THR A 127 14.08 -4.29 -5.68
C THR A 127 13.28 -5.56 -5.98
N ALA A 128 11.96 -5.51 -5.73
CA ALA A 128 11.09 -6.68 -5.92
C ALA A 128 10.45 -6.68 -7.33
N ARG A 129 10.47 -7.81 -8.04
CA ARG A 129 9.84 -7.99 -9.38
C ARG A 129 8.94 -9.23 -9.42
N GLU A 130 7.87 -9.17 -10.22
CA GLU A 130 6.79 -10.17 -10.21
C GLU A 130 7.15 -11.50 -10.92
N ASN A 131 8.17 -11.53 -11.78
CA ASN A 131 8.57 -12.73 -12.53
C ASN A 131 10.08 -12.94 -12.53
N ALA A 132 10.50 -14.18 -12.25
CA ALA A 132 11.90 -14.60 -12.25
C ALA A 132 12.49 -14.79 -13.67
N ALA A 133 11.65 -14.88 -14.70
CA ALA A 133 12.06 -15.13 -16.08
C ALA A 133 12.60 -13.89 -16.82
N ASP A 134 12.29 -12.68 -16.34
CA ASP A 134 12.80 -11.42 -16.91
C ASP A 134 14.01 -10.87 -16.12
N LEU A 135 14.62 -11.72 -15.29
CA LEU A 135 15.84 -11.36 -14.56
C LEU A 135 17.02 -11.46 -15.54
N PRO A 136 17.78 -10.37 -15.79
CA PRO A 136 19.03 -10.49 -16.51
C PRO A 136 19.93 -11.46 -15.74
N ALA A 137 20.42 -12.50 -16.41
CA ALA A 137 21.13 -13.64 -15.81
C ALA A 137 22.43 -13.27 -15.07
N GLU A 138 22.80 -11.99 -15.02
CA GLU A 138 24.05 -11.51 -14.46
C GLU A 138 23.79 -10.17 -13.78
N THR A 139 23.38 -10.19 -12.52
CA THR A 139 23.54 -9.02 -11.66
C THR A 139 24.70 -9.31 -10.73
N GLU A 140 25.87 -8.90 -11.20
CA GLU A 140 27.15 -8.82 -10.48
C GLU A 140 26.94 -8.57 -8.98
N ALA A 141 27.43 -9.49 -8.16
CA ALA A 141 27.41 -9.44 -6.69
C ALA A 141 28.23 -8.27 -6.07
N SER A 142 28.55 -7.24 -6.87
CA SER A 142 29.46 -6.14 -6.52
C SER A 142 28.78 -4.77 -6.38
N THR A 143 27.50 -4.66 -6.73
CA THR A 143 26.70 -3.45 -6.46
C THR A 143 25.59 -3.87 -5.51
N GLY A 144 25.49 -3.32 -4.30
CA GLY A 144 24.56 -3.71 -3.22
C GLY A 144 23.06 -3.54 -3.53
N LYS A 145 22.59 -4.08 -4.67
CA LYS A 145 21.21 -4.12 -5.13
C LYS A 145 20.84 -5.57 -5.45
N GLY A 146 20.14 -6.22 -4.53
CA GLY A 146 19.56 -7.53 -4.76
C GLY A 146 18.19 -7.42 -5.44
N ILE A 147 17.87 -8.31 -6.37
CA ILE A 147 16.53 -8.41 -6.94
C ILE A 147 15.81 -9.60 -6.31
N VAL A 148 14.60 -9.39 -5.79
CA VAL A 148 13.78 -10.45 -5.15
C VAL A 148 12.54 -10.68 -5.99
N SER A 149 12.22 -11.93 -6.31
CA SER A 149 10.98 -12.26 -7.01
C SER A 149 9.82 -12.45 -6.04
N TYR A 150 8.61 -12.01 -6.43
CA TYR A 150 7.37 -12.29 -5.70
C TYR A 150 6.30 -12.75 -6.67
N GLN A 151 5.41 -13.65 -6.23
CA GLN A 151 4.28 -14.11 -7.04
C GLN A 151 2.99 -13.60 -6.40
N LYS A 152 2.12 -12.97 -7.20
CA LYS A 152 0.75 -12.65 -6.74
C LYS A 152 -0.07 -13.93 -6.76
N ILE A 153 -0.60 -14.32 -5.60
CA ILE A 153 -1.57 -15.40 -5.50
C ILE A 153 -2.94 -14.73 -5.70
N PRO A 154 -3.65 -14.96 -6.83
CA PRO A 154 -5.00 -14.46 -6.98
C PRO A 154 -5.88 -15.15 -5.93
N LEU A 155 -6.46 -14.37 -5.02
CA LEU A 155 -7.51 -14.88 -4.15
C LEU A 155 -8.74 -15.10 -5.02
N PRO A 156 -9.22 -16.35 -5.20
CA PRO A 156 -10.50 -16.55 -5.85
C PRO A 156 -11.56 -15.90 -4.95
N LEU A 157 -12.17 -14.82 -5.42
CA LEU A 157 -13.42 -14.35 -4.83
C LEU A 157 -14.47 -15.39 -5.22
N GLU A 158 -14.88 -16.20 -4.24
CA GLU A 158 -16.07 -17.03 -4.41
C GLU A 158 -17.28 -16.11 -4.49
N GLU A 159 -17.78 -15.88 -5.70
CA GLU A 159 -19.04 -15.19 -5.92
C GLU A 159 -20.18 -16.15 -5.54
N LYS A 160 -20.57 -16.11 -4.26
CA LYS A 160 -21.74 -16.85 -3.77
C LYS A 160 -23.01 -16.11 -4.19
N SER A 161 -23.72 -16.65 -5.18
CA SER A 161 -25.06 -16.18 -5.56
C SER A 161 -26.11 -16.97 -4.78
N GLU A 162 -27.00 -16.28 -4.08
CA GLU A 162 -28.12 -16.88 -3.33
C GLU A 162 -29.44 -16.34 -3.87
N ASP A 163 -30.38 -17.23 -4.20
CA ASP A 163 -31.69 -16.87 -4.71
C ASP A 163 -32.61 -16.49 -3.54
N ILE A 164 -32.96 -15.20 -3.42
CA ILE A 164 -33.83 -14.72 -2.34
C ILE A 164 -35.31 -14.77 -2.80
N PRO A 165 -36.20 -15.44 -2.03
CA PRO A 165 -37.62 -15.46 -2.36
C PRO A 165 -38.20 -14.05 -2.35
N THR A 166 -38.99 -13.76 -3.38
CA THR A 166 -39.53 -12.43 -3.61
C THR A 166 -40.94 -12.32 -3.02
N THR A 167 -41.03 -12.09 -1.72
CA THR A 167 -42.29 -12.23 -0.95
C THR A 167 -43.13 -10.95 -0.91
N VAL A 168 -42.54 -9.77 -1.13
CA VAL A 168 -43.21 -8.48 -0.95
C VAL A 168 -43.64 -7.91 -2.29
N GLU A 169 -44.92 -7.58 -2.44
CA GLU A 169 -45.42 -6.85 -3.61
C GLU A 169 -45.19 -5.35 -3.45
N LYS A 170 -44.39 -4.77 -4.34
CA LYS A 170 -44.13 -3.33 -4.38
C LYS A 170 -44.62 -2.75 -5.70
N LYS A 171 -45.55 -1.81 -5.61
CA LYS A 171 -45.94 -0.99 -6.76
C LYS A 171 -44.79 -0.03 -7.08
N ILE A 172 -44.23 -0.17 -8.27
CA ILE A 172 -43.18 0.71 -8.77
C ILE A 172 -43.71 1.45 -9.98
N THR A 173 -43.60 2.77 -9.92
CA THR A 173 -43.92 3.68 -11.02
C THR A 173 -42.68 4.50 -11.34
N ARG A 174 -42.16 4.32 -12.55
CA ARG A 174 -41.00 5.04 -13.09
C ARG A 174 -41.38 5.63 -14.45
N LYS A 175 -40.92 6.84 -14.70
CA LYS A 175 -41.07 7.52 -15.98
C LYS A 175 -39.92 7.14 -16.89
N ALA A 176 -40.20 6.97 -18.18
CA ALA A 176 -39.13 6.81 -19.16
C ALA A 176 -38.31 8.09 -19.21
N SER A 177 -36.99 7.94 -19.34
CA SER A 177 -36.06 9.05 -19.41
C SER A 177 -35.00 8.80 -20.48
N GLY A 178 -34.45 9.87 -21.03
CA GLY A 178 -33.45 9.78 -22.08
C GLY A 178 -32.97 11.16 -22.51
N LYS A 179 -31.85 11.19 -23.24
CA LYS A 179 -31.27 12.42 -23.74
C LYS A 179 -31.79 12.74 -25.13
N ILE A 180 -32.23 13.97 -25.32
CA ILE A 180 -32.59 14.52 -26.62
C ILE A 180 -31.71 15.73 -26.93
N LYS A 181 -31.45 15.94 -28.21
CA LYS A 181 -30.79 17.13 -28.75
C LYS A 181 -31.82 18.00 -29.44
N ILE A 182 -32.00 19.22 -28.94
CA ILE A 182 -32.94 20.20 -29.47
C ILE A 182 -32.19 21.09 -30.45
N PHE A 183 -32.81 21.38 -31.59
CA PHE A 183 -32.26 22.20 -32.66
C PHE A 183 -33.12 23.43 -32.89
N ASN A 184 -32.46 24.55 -33.16
CA ASN A 184 -33.07 25.83 -33.55
C ASN A 184 -32.54 26.26 -34.92
N GLU A 185 -33.39 26.14 -35.95
CA GLU A 185 -33.15 26.61 -37.31
C GLU A 185 -33.93 27.90 -37.63
N TYR A 186 -34.61 28.49 -36.64
CA TYR A 186 -35.52 29.61 -36.89
C TYR A 186 -34.81 30.96 -36.94
N SER A 187 -34.00 31.27 -35.92
CA SER A 187 -33.38 32.59 -35.76
C SER A 187 -32.00 32.51 -35.11
N THR A 188 -31.20 33.56 -35.30
CA THR A 188 -29.92 33.77 -34.61
C THR A 188 -30.10 34.13 -33.12
N VAL A 189 -31.32 34.47 -32.71
CA VAL A 189 -31.70 34.73 -31.32
C VAL A 189 -31.87 33.41 -30.57
N SER A 190 -31.36 33.36 -29.33
CA SER A 190 -31.56 32.22 -28.44
C SER A 190 -33.00 32.13 -27.96
N GLN A 191 -33.52 30.91 -27.85
CA GLN A 191 -34.89 30.66 -27.41
C GLN A 191 -34.87 29.94 -26.06
N ARG A 192 -35.45 30.57 -25.05
CA ARG A 192 -35.67 29.94 -23.75
C ARG A 192 -36.88 29.00 -23.81
N LEU A 193 -36.71 27.75 -23.38
CA LEU A 193 -37.77 26.80 -23.15
C LEU A 193 -38.00 26.69 -21.63
N ILE A 194 -39.25 26.87 -21.21
CA ILE A 194 -39.62 26.84 -19.79
C ILE A 194 -39.64 25.40 -19.26
N LYS A 195 -39.56 25.23 -17.93
CA LYS A 195 -39.79 23.94 -17.28
C LYS A 195 -41.10 23.32 -17.77
N ASN A 196 -41.14 21.99 -17.89
CA ASN A 196 -42.28 21.21 -18.36
C ASN A 196 -42.74 21.52 -19.80
N THR A 197 -41.87 22.08 -20.65
CA THR A 197 -42.12 22.19 -22.09
C THR A 197 -42.40 20.82 -22.69
N ARG A 198 -43.43 20.73 -23.53
CA ARG A 198 -43.91 19.48 -24.12
C ARG A 198 -43.15 19.17 -25.41
N PHE A 199 -42.68 17.94 -25.52
CA PHE A 199 -42.07 17.34 -26.71
C PHE A 199 -42.92 16.15 -27.13
N GLU A 200 -43.48 16.20 -28.33
CA GLU A 200 -44.32 15.16 -28.90
C GLU A 200 -43.45 14.27 -29.80
N SER A 201 -43.33 12.98 -29.47
CA SER A 201 -42.63 12.00 -30.32
C SER A 201 -43.41 11.72 -31.61
N ALA A 202 -42.76 11.09 -32.58
CA ALA A 202 -43.43 10.58 -33.78
C ALA A 202 -44.60 9.61 -33.47
N SER A 203 -44.59 8.96 -32.29
CA SER A 203 -45.67 8.09 -31.80
C SER A 203 -46.78 8.83 -31.04
N GLY A 204 -46.74 10.16 -30.98
CA GLY A 204 -47.72 10.99 -30.27
C GLY A 204 -47.61 10.97 -28.74
N LYS A 205 -46.52 10.40 -28.20
CA LYS A 205 -46.26 10.39 -26.76
C LYS A 205 -45.59 11.70 -26.35
N ILE A 206 -45.97 12.21 -25.17
CA ILE A 206 -45.49 13.48 -24.66
C ILE A 206 -44.37 13.28 -23.63
N TYR A 207 -43.28 14.00 -23.84
CA TYR A 207 -42.12 14.06 -22.95
C TYR A 207 -41.90 15.51 -22.51
N ARG A 208 -41.27 15.69 -21.35
CA ARG A 208 -41.07 17.00 -20.73
C ARG A 208 -39.66 17.16 -20.19
N ILE A 209 -39.19 18.40 -20.20
CA ILE A 209 -37.96 18.81 -19.51
C ILE A 209 -38.28 19.23 -18.07
N ASP A 210 -37.43 18.84 -17.12
CA ASP A 210 -37.61 19.23 -15.72
C ASP A 210 -37.18 20.68 -15.46
N ASN A 211 -36.10 21.10 -16.13
CA ASN A 211 -35.49 22.41 -15.95
C ASN A 211 -35.74 23.31 -17.15
N SER A 212 -35.74 24.63 -16.91
CA SER A 212 -35.76 25.59 -18.01
C SER A 212 -34.39 25.61 -18.69
N ILE A 213 -34.38 25.61 -20.01
CA ILE A 213 -33.16 25.58 -20.82
C ILE A 213 -33.17 26.73 -21.82
N VAL A 214 -31.99 27.12 -22.30
CA VAL A 214 -31.84 28.12 -23.35
C VAL A 214 -31.22 27.43 -24.56
N VAL A 215 -31.99 27.34 -25.64
CA VAL A 215 -31.51 26.80 -26.92
C VAL A 215 -30.79 27.93 -27.65
N PRO A 216 -29.51 27.79 -28.01
CA PRO A 216 -28.81 28.81 -28.77
C PRO A 216 -29.46 29.05 -30.13
N GLY A 217 -29.28 30.25 -30.68
CA GLY A 217 -29.70 30.56 -32.04
C GLY A 217 -28.83 29.88 -33.09
N MET A 218 -29.31 29.85 -34.33
CA MET A 218 -28.48 29.43 -35.48
C MET A 218 -27.29 30.39 -35.66
N SER A 219 -26.16 29.87 -36.13
CA SER A 219 -24.96 30.65 -36.42
C SER A 219 -24.50 30.41 -37.85
N THR A 220 -23.88 31.41 -38.46
CA THR A 220 -23.36 31.33 -39.82
C THR A 220 -21.84 31.20 -39.76
N LEU A 221 -21.31 30.06 -40.22
CA LEU A 221 -19.86 29.81 -40.25
C LEU A 221 -19.46 29.43 -41.69
N GLY A 222 -18.65 30.28 -42.32
CA GLY A 222 -18.20 30.07 -43.71
C GLY A 222 -19.33 30.08 -44.74
N GLY A 223 -20.34 30.93 -44.57
CA GLY A 223 -21.49 31.02 -45.48
C GLY A 223 -22.51 29.89 -45.37
N LYS A 224 -22.29 28.91 -44.48
CA LYS A 224 -23.25 27.84 -44.17
C LYS A 224 -23.96 28.14 -42.86
N SER A 225 -25.27 27.96 -42.85
CA SER A 225 -26.10 28.10 -41.65
C SER A 225 -26.02 26.82 -40.81
N ILE A 226 -25.57 26.95 -39.57
CA ILE A 226 -25.48 25.85 -38.59
C ILE A 226 -26.58 26.06 -37.53
N PRO A 227 -27.48 25.08 -37.32
CA PRO A 227 -28.48 25.18 -36.25
C PRO A 227 -27.84 25.25 -34.87
N GLY A 228 -28.37 26.12 -34.02
CA GLY A 228 -28.06 26.08 -32.60
C GLY A 228 -28.61 24.79 -32.01
N SER A 229 -27.83 24.10 -31.17
CA SER A 229 -28.29 22.88 -30.52
C SER A 229 -27.88 22.78 -29.06
N ILE A 230 -28.69 22.06 -28.28
CA ILE A 230 -28.44 21.77 -26.87
C ILE A 230 -28.93 20.37 -26.52
N GLU A 231 -28.20 19.67 -25.67
CA GLU A 231 -28.57 18.36 -25.15
C GLU A 231 -29.27 18.49 -23.80
N VAL A 232 -30.40 17.82 -23.65
CA VAL A 232 -31.19 17.83 -22.41
C VAL A 232 -31.78 16.46 -22.13
N THR A 233 -31.97 16.15 -20.85
CA THR A 233 -32.71 14.95 -20.43
C THR A 233 -34.19 15.25 -20.36
N VAL A 234 -35.01 14.40 -20.96
CA VAL A 234 -36.48 14.47 -20.90
C VAL A 234 -37.05 13.27 -20.19
N TYR A 235 -38.26 13.45 -19.66
CA TYR A 235 -39.02 12.46 -18.94
C TYR A 235 -40.41 12.29 -19.55
N GLY A 236 -40.94 11.08 -19.55
CA GLY A 236 -42.33 10.83 -19.96
C GLY A 236 -43.34 11.61 -19.11
N ASP A 237 -44.43 12.05 -19.74
CA ASP A 237 -45.52 12.75 -19.03
C ASP A 237 -46.10 11.88 -17.89
N ALA A 238 -46.31 10.60 -18.17
CA ALA A 238 -46.78 9.60 -17.22
C ALA A 238 -45.78 8.42 -17.05
N PRO A 239 -45.85 7.69 -15.92
CA PRO A 239 -45.08 6.45 -15.74
C PRO A 239 -45.69 5.31 -16.58
N GLY A 240 -44.84 4.43 -17.11
CA GLY A 240 -45.28 3.27 -17.89
C GLY A 240 -44.30 2.87 -18.98
N GLU A 241 -44.37 1.61 -19.39
CA GLU A 241 -43.54 1.08 -20.48
C GLU A 241 -43.90 1.70 -21.83
N GLU A 242 -45.11 2.26 -21.97
CA GLU A 242 -45.57 2.93 -23.19
C GLU A 242 -44.76 4.18 -23.56
N TYR A 243 -43.98 4.72 -22.62
CA TYR A 243 -43.09 5.85 -22.87
C TYR A 243 -41.66 5.41 -23.20
N ASN A 244 -41.38 4.10 -23.20
CA ASN A 244 -40.11 3.59 -23.70
C ASN A 244 -40.13 3.61 -25.22
N SER A 245 -39.13 4.26 -25.83
CA SER A 245 -39.03 4.42 -27.28
C SER A 245 -37.59 4.29 -27.73
N SER A 246 -37.39 3.69 -28.89
CA SER A 246 -36.12 3.76 -29.60
C SER A 246 -35.84 5.19 -30.06
N ALA A 247 -34.70 5.38 -30.72
CA ALA A 247 -34.34 6.67 -31.27
C ALA A 247 -35.46 7.21 -32.19
N THR A 248 -35.93 8.42 -31.91
CA THR A 248 -37.06 9.08 -32.57
C THR A 248 -36.88 10.60 -32.59
N ASP A 249 -37.68 11.23 -33.43
CA ASP A 249 -37.75 12.69 -33.57
C ASP A 249 -38.93 13.23 -32.75
N PHE A 250 -38.78 14.45 -32.27
CA PHE A 250 -39.74 15.17 -31.46
C PHE A 250 -40.07 16.52 -32.05
N THR A 251 -41.34 16.89 -31.92
CA THR A 251 -41.85 18.22 -32.24
C THR A 251 -42.25 18.94 -30.96
N ILE A 252 -42.38 20.27 -31.01
CA ILE A 252 -42.79 21.09 -29.86
C ILE A 252 -44.20 21.63 -30.14
N PRO A 253 -45.27 21.00 -29.60
CA PRO A 253 -46.64 21.40 -29.90
C PRO A 253 -46.98 22.82 -29.47
N GLY A 254 -46.23 23.37 -28.50
CA GLY A 254 -46.38 24.75 -28.04
C GLY A 254 -46.08 25.81 -29.10
N PHE A 255 -45.46 25.44 -30.23
CA PHE A 255 -45.25 26.33 -31.37
C PHE A 255 -46.26 26.12 -32.50
N LYS A 256 -47.23 25.19 -32.38
CA LYS A 256 -48.24 24.98 -33.43
C LYS A 256 -48.96 26.30 -33.74
N GLY A 257 -48.93 26.69 -35.02
CA GLY A 257 -49.47 27.98 -35.51
C GLY A 257 -48.41 29.07 -35.73
N ASP A 258 -47.18 28.87 -35.28
CA ASP A 258 -46.05 29.77 -35.50
C ASP A 258 -45.03 29.16 -36.49
N PRO A 259 -44.40 29.95 -37.37
CA PRO A 259 -43.30 29.48 -38.23
C PRO A 259 -42.17 28.75 -37.50
N ARG A 260 -42.00 29.00 -36.20
CA ARG A 260 -41.07 28.27 -35.32
C ARG A 260 -41.34 26.77 -35.27
N TYR A 261 -42.59 26.31 -35.43
CA TYR A 261 -42.92 24.89 -35.35
C TYR A 261 -42.18 24.03 -36.38
N ALA A 262 -42.01 24.55 -37.60
CA ALA A 262 -41.31 23.84 -38.66
C ALA A 262 -39.78 23.87 -38.51
N LYS A 263 -39.25 24.82 -37.73
CA LYS A 263 -37.80 25.07 -37.59
C LYS A 263 -37.23 24.75 -36.21
N PHE A 264 -38.08 24.38 -35.24
CA PHE A 264 -37.69 23.86 -33.95
C PHE A 264 -38.09 22.38 -33.85
N TYR A 265 -37.09 21.52 -33.76
CA TYR A 265 -37.28 20.09 -33.60
C TYR A 265 -36.25 19.55 -32.61
N ALA A 266 -36.50 18.34 -32.11
CA ALA A 266 -35.51 17.64 -31.30
C ALA A 266 -35.37 16.20 -31.76
N ARG A 267 -34.19 15.61 -31.53
CA ARG A 267 -33.91 14.21 -31.84
C ARG A 267 -33.36 13.51 -30.62
N SER A 268 -33.79 12.28 -30.37
CA SER A 268 -33.16 11.46 -29.33
C SER A 268 -31.70 11.18 -29.66
N GLN A 269 -30.82 11.33 -28.67
CA GLN A 269 -29.47 10.78 -28.74
C GLN A 269 -29.39 9.38 -28.17
N THR A 270 -30.15 9.12 -27.11
CA THR A 270 -30.27 7.80 -26.49
C THR A 270 -31.70 7.31 -26.61
N PRO A 271 -31.93 5.99 -26.62
CA PRO A 271 -33.24 5.43 -26.36
C PRO A 271 -33.86 6.02 -25.09
N LEU A 272 -35.18 6.17 -25.10
CA LEU A 272 -35.96 6.55 -23.93
C LEU A 272 -36.34 5.26 -23.21
N GLU A 273 -35.81 5.07 -22.00
CA GLU A 273 -35.92 3.81 -21.26
C GLU A 273 -36.19 4.07 -19.78
N GLY A 274 -36.50 3.00 -19.04
CA GLY A 274 -36.76 3.06 -17.60
C GLY A 274 -38.21 3.39 -17.23
N GLY A 275 -39.10 3.59 -18.21
CA GLY A 275 -40.53 3.71 -17.99
C GLY A 275 -41.10 2.37 -17.55
N PHE A 276 -41.74 2.35 -16.39
CA PHE A 276 -42.35 1.16 -15.82
C PHE A 276 -43.53 1.56 -14.95
N SER A 277 -44.64 0.83 -15.05
CA SER A 277 -45.79 1.00 -14.16
C SER A 277 -46.38 -0.36 -13.90
N GLY A 278 -46.17 -0.88 -12.70
CA GLY A 278 -46.62 -2.21 -12.35
C GLY A 278 -46.26 -2.59 -10.92
N THR A 279 -46.78 -3.74 -10.50
CA THR A 279 -46.39 -4.38 -9.26
C THR A 279 -45.26 -5.34 -9.56
N ILE A 280 -44.09 -5.10 -8.98
CA ILE A 280 -43.04 -6.11 -8.96
C ILE A 280 -42.99 -6.74 -7.58
N LYS A 281 -42.72 -8.04 -7.56
CA LYS A 281 -42.29 -8.66 -6.31
C LYS A 281 -40.87 -8.17 -6.05
N VAL A 282 -40.58 -7.72 -4.83
CA VAL A 282 -39.23 -7.44 -4.34
C VAL A 282 -38.94 -8.30 -3.11
N PRO A 283 -37.66 -8.68 -2.86
CA PRO A 283 -37.29 -9.38 -1.63
C PRO A 283 -37.56 -8.49 -0.41
N SER A 284 -37.89 -9.09 0.74
CA SER A 284 -38.07 -8.33 1.99
C SER A 284 -36.79 -7.54 2.33
N PRO A 285 -36.88 -6.32 2.88
CA PRO A 285 -35.71 -5.58 3.37
C PRO A 285 -34.89 -6.36 4.41
N GLU A 286 -35.52 -7.28 5.14
CA GLU A 286 -34.87 -8.17 6.10
C GLU A 286 -34.02 -9.22 5.39
N ASP A 287 -34.58 -9.87 4.36
CA ASP A 287 -33.89 -10.89 3.57
C ASP A 287 -32.70 -10.29 2.79
N GLN A 288 -32.85 -9.07 2.26
CA GLN A 288 -31.77 -8.34 1.59
C GLN A 288 -30.59 -8.05 2.53
N LYS A 289 -30.88 -7.70 3.79
CA LYS A 289 -29.82 -7.44 4.79
C LYS A 289 -29.11 -8.71 5.21
N SER A 290 -29.84 -9.82 5.38
CA SER A 290 -29.22 -11.10 5.74
C SER A 290 -28.34 -11.68 4.63
N ALA A 291 -28.66 -11.40 3.37
CA ALA A 291 -27.87 -11.86 2.22
C ALA A 291 -26.56 -11.07 2.05
N VAL A 292 -26.54 -9.77 2.37
CA VAL A 292 -25.33 -8.94 2.26
C VAL A 292 -24.34 -9.19 3.42
N LEU A 293 -24.82 -9.74 4.53
CA LEU A 293 -24.02 -9.98 5.75
C LEU A 293 -23.40 -11.39 5.82
N ARG A 294 -23.60 -12.24 4.81
CA ARG A 294 -23.10 -13.63 4.76
C ARG A 294 -22.12 -13.84 3.63
#